data_AF-A4BWG4-F1
#
_entry.id   AF-A4BWG4-F1
#
_cell.length_a   1.000
_cell.length_b   1.000
_cell.length_c   1.000
_cell.angle_alpha   90.00
_cell.angle_beta   90.00
_cell.angle_gamma   90.00
#
_symmetry.space_group_name_H-M   'P 1'
#
loop_
_entity.id
_entity.type
_entity.pdbx_description
1 polymer ?
#
loop_
_entity_poly.entity_id
_entity_poly.type
_entity_poly.pdbx_seq_one_letter_code
_entity_poly.pdbx_strand_id
1 'polypeptide(L)'
;MEKGIIDKSLYIYGFVPNDYDDEQLKQLENIGVTTISFQKISAIVSQKEMVTISELNTETLAKLMIHHQNTIERLMNIRFNSIIPMRLGTFCHDSLELIGILEKEYDLIRETTEKVHNLVEIEVISTWANFSQIMSEIAVNPEIVEMKEKSLNNENGITQADQLNLGYLVKTMLDGLQSGYATKITETFSALYESTKQHELMDDQMVSNTAFLIHRSKLGLFEKALDVLDESLNGKLNFKFVGPLPCYSFYTMELTRLSIEKIESAKKELGLDDFTSENSMQQAYLDKAKLLHPDANTGEDATIVFNQIKKAHKTLQDFADVLKPASKEEPFSLQRDVVIKNALFLKIKE
;
A
#
# COMPACT_ATOMS: atom_id res chain seq x y z
N MET A 1 29.64 -36.33 1.42
CA MET A 1 29.65 -35.54 2.68
C MET A 1 30.17 -34.17 2.33
N GLU A 2 29.67 -33.14 3.04
CA GLU A 2 29.94 -31.69 2.88
C GLU A 2 29.10 -30.99 1.80
N LYS A 3 28.23 -30.02 2.09
CA LYS A 3 27.74 -29.40 3.33
C LYS A 3 26.24 -29.22 3.14
N GLY A 4 25.44 -29.62 4.13
CA GLY A 4 24.06 -29.17 4.22
C GLY A 4 24.10 -27.64 4.33
N ILE A 5 23.74 -26.96 3.24
CA ILE A 5 23.43 -25.54 3.27
C ILE A 5 22.18 -25.46 4.14
N ILE A 6 22.35 -25.04 5.38
CA ILE A 6 21.25 -24.45 6.13
C ILE A 6 20.91 -23.22 5.32
N ASP A 7 19.94 -23.34 4.41
CA ASP A 7 19.55 -22.21 3.56
C ASP A 7 18.98 -21.16 4.50
N LYS A 8 19.68 -20.04 4.61
CA LYS A 8 19.30 -18.96 5.50
C LYS A 8 18.13 -18.23 4.86
N SER A 9 17.23 -17.72 5.69
CA SER A 9 16.13 -16.89 5.21
C SER A 9 16.61 -15.74 4.32
N LEU A 10 15.84 -15.49 3.28
CA LEU A 10 16.14 -14.49 2.26
C LEU A 10 15.25 -13.28 2.47
N TYR A 11 15.86 -12.12 2.63
CA TYR A 11 15.17 -10.84 2.59
C TYR A 11 15.03 -10.37 1.14
N ILE A 12 13.82 -10.06 0.69
CA ILE A 12 13.53 -9.65 -0.69
C ILE A 12 13.35 -8.13 -0.74
N TYR A 13 14.15 -7.46 -1.57
CA TYR A 13 14.05 -6.01 -1.79
C TYR A 13 13.11 -5.66 -2.95
N GLY A 14 13.08 -6.49 -3.98
CA GLY A 14 12.33 -6.20 -5.19
C GLY A 14 12.53 -7.25 -6.28
N PHE A 15 11.77 -7.09 -7.35
CA PHE A 15 11.92 -7.86 -8.58
C PHE A 15 12.34 -6.97 -9.74
N VAL A 16 13.16 -7.51 -10.63
CA VAL A 16 13.71 -6.81 -11.78
C VAL A 16 13.71 -7.73 -13.01
N PRO A 17 13.79 -7.19 -14.23
CA PRO A 17 14.06 -8.00 -15.42
C PRO A 17 15.39 -8.75 -15.31
N ASN A 18 15.52 -9.91 -15.96
CA ASN A 18 16.77 -10.67 -16.02
C ASN A 18 17.53 -10.38 -17.32
N ASP A 19 17.91 -9.12 -17.51
CA ASP A 19 18.60 -8.60 -18.71
C ASP A 19 19.86 -7.77 -18.37
N TYR A 20 20.28 -7.76 -17.10
CA TYR A 20 21.47 -7.06 -16.62
C TYR A 20 22.76 -7.81 -16.97
N ASP A 21 23.83 -7.04 -17.25
CA ASP A 21 25.14 -7.60 -17.59
C ASP A 21 25.94 -8.05 -16.35
N ASP A 22 27.03 -8.80 -16.58
CA ASP A 22 27.91 -9.32 -15.53
C ASP A 22 28.54 -8.21 -14.66
N GLU A 23 28.72 -7.00 -15.21
CA GLU A 23 29.30 -5.89 -14.46
C GLU A 23 28.29 -5.33 -13.45
N GLN A 24 27.04 -5.14 -13.88
CA GLN A 24 25.93 -4.74 -13.02
C GLN A 24 25.67 -5.77 -11.93
N LEU A 25 25.71 -7.07 -12.26
CA LEU A 25 25.55 -8.13 -11.27
C LEU A 25 26.68 -8.13 -10.22
N LYS A 26 27.93 -7.85 -10.62
CA LYS A 26 29.04 -7.67 -9.66
C LYS A 26 28.85 -6.45 -8.76
N GLN A 27 28.25 -5.37 -9.28
CA GLN A 27 27.95 -4.20 -8.47
C GLN A 27 26.90 -4.48 -7.37
N LEU A 28 26.01 -5.46 -7.57
CA LEU A 28 25.08 -5.93 -6.53
C LEU A 28 25.83 -6.52 -5.33
N GLU A 29 26.85 -7.35 -5.58
CA GLU A 29 27.64 -7.98 -4.52
C GLU A 29 28.33 -6.93 -3.64
N ASN A 30 28.81 -5.84 -4.25
CA ASN A 30 29.44 -4.72 -3.53
C ASN A 30 28.50 -3.98 -2.57
N ILE A 31 27.19 -4.05 -2.80
CA ILE A 31 26.16 -3.46 -1.92
C ILE A 31 25.49 -4.51 -1.04
N GLY A 32 25.98 -5.76 -1.05
CA GLY A 32 25.53 -6.84 -0.16
C GLY A 32 24.24 -7.52 -0.58
N VAL A 33 23.87 -7.46 -1.86
CA VAL A 33 22.71 -8.17 -2.42
C VAL A 33 23.11 -9.07 -3.58
N THR A 34 22.27 -10.06 -3.87
CA THR A 34 22.43 -11.01 -4.97
C THR A 34 21.10 -11.18 -5.70
N THR A 35 21.13 -11.82 -6.87
CA THR A 35 19.92 -12.18 -7.62
C THR A 35 19.61 -13.67 -7.52
N ILE A 36 18.34 -14.02 -7.42
CA ILE A 36 17.83 -15.35 -7.75
C ILE A 36 16.91 -15.20 -8.96
N SER A 37 17.28 -15.85 -10.07
CA SER A 37 16.64 -15.66 -11.37
C SER A 37 15.76 -16.84 -11.75
N PHE A 38 14.64 -16.54 -12.41
CA PHE A 38 13.78 -17.50 -13.07
C PHE A 38 13.34 -16.92 -14.42
N GLN A 39 13.75 -17.58 -15.52
CA GLN A 39 13.51 -17.10 -16.88
C GLN A 39 13.94 -15.63 -17.08
N LYS A 40 13.00 -14.73 -17.37
CA LYS A 40 13.23 -13.30 -17.68
C LYS A 40 13.10 -12.37 -16.47
N ILE A 41 12.96 -12.90 -15.26
CA ILE A 41 12.83 -12.10 -14.04
C ILE A 41 13.84 -12.55 -12.98
N SER A 42 14.20 -11.63 -12.10
CA SER A 42 15.11 -11.87 -10.98
C SER A 42 14.60 -11.20 -9.71
N ALA A 43 14.69 -11.91 -8.59
CA ALA A 43 14.51 -11.34 -7.26
C ALA A 43 15.84 -10.80 -6.74
N ILE A 44 15.85 -9.58 -6.21
CA ILE A 44 17.00 -9.00 -5.51
C ILE A 44 16.88 -9.32 -4.03
N VAL A 45 17.87 -10.04 -3.50
CA VAL A 45 17.83 -10.60 -2.15
C VAL A 45 19.11 -10.39 -1.36
N SER A 46 19.01 -10.51 -0.03
CA SER A 46 20.16 -10.70 0.85
C SER A 46 19.82 -11.75 1.91
N GLN A 47 20.81 -12.51 2.36
CA GLN A 47 20.61 -13.43 3.49
C GLN A 47 20.49 -12.62 4.79
N LYS A 48 19.39 -12.81 5.53
CA LYS A 48 19.13 -12.18 6.83
C LYS A 48 18.26 -13.10 7.68
N GLU A 49 18.41 -13.04 8.99
CA GLU A 49 17.48 -13.73 9.91
C GLU A 49 16.05 -13.21 9.71
N MET A 50 15.10 -14.13 9.58
CA MET A 50 13.70 -13.81 9.44
C MET A 50 13.19 -13.17 10.73
N VAL A 51 12.49 -12.06 10.59
CA VAL A 51 11.91 -11.32 11.71
C VAL A 51 10.45 -10.98 11.44
N THR A 52 9.63 -11.03 12.48
CA THR A 52 8.26 -10.54 12.44
C THR A 52 8.25 -9.05 12.75
N ILE A 53 7.90 -8.19 11.77
CA ILE A 53 7.94 -6.73 11.96
C ILE A 53 7.18 -6.26 13.20
N SER A 54 6.00 -6.85 13.48
CA SER A 54 5.17 -6.47 14.63
C SER A 54 5.79 -6.78 16.00
N GLU A 55 6.83 -7.62 16.03
CA GLU A 55 7.54 -8.02 17.25
C GLU A 55 8.85 -7.24 17.43
N LEU A 56 9.24 -6.41 16.46
CA LEU A 56 10.45 -5.62 16.53
C LEU A 56 10.27 -4.39 17.44
N ASN A 57 11.31 -4.09 18.21
CA ASN A 57 11.40 -2.79 18.88
C ASN A 57 11.68 -1.66 17.88
N THR A 58 11.44 -0.42 18.31
CA THR A 58 11.58 0.79 17.48
C THR A 58 12.97 0.95 16.86
N GLU A 59 14.04 0.64 17.61
CA GLU A 59 15.41 0.80 17.13
C GLU A 59 15.75 -0.20 16.01
N THR A 60 15.42 -1.47 16.19
CA THR A 60 15.65 -2.52 15.19
C THR A 60 14.81 -2.28 13.94
N LEU A 61 13.56 -1.84 14.10
CA LEU A 61 12.70 -1.48 12.98
C LEU A 61 13.28 -0.32 12.18
N ALA A 62 13.74 0.75 12.85
CA ALA A 62 14.36 1.89 12.18
C ALA A 62 15.63 1.48 11.41
N LYS A 63 16.48 0.63 11.99
CA LYS A 63 17.67 0.09 11.30
C LYS A 63 17.29 -0.72 10.04
N LEU A 64 16.24 -1.54 10.12
CA LEU A 64 15.74 -2.30 8.99
C LEU A 64 15.20 -1.39 7.88
N MET A 65 14.42 -0.37 8.23
CA MET A 65 13.89 0.64 7.30
C MET A 65 15.01 1.37 6.56
N ILE A 66 15.97 1.93 7.29
CA ILE A 66 17.11 2.66 6.71
C ILE A 66 17.91 1.74 5.79
N HIS A 67 18.16 0.50 6.21
CA HIS A 67 18.89 -0.45 5.39
C HIS A 67 18.14 -0.80 4.09
N HIS A 68 16.84 -1.09 4.18
CA HIS A 68 16.01 -1.38 3.02
C HIS A 68 16.01 -0.23 2.02
N GLN A 69 15.78 0.99 2.50
CA GLN A 69 15.77 2.19 1.66
C GLN A 69 17.13 2.41 0.99
N ASN A 70 18.21 2.41 1.77
CA ASN A 70 19.57 2.62 1.25
C ASN A 70 19.96 1.59 0.18
N THR A 71 19.56 0.33 0.37
CA THR A 71 19.82 -0.72 -0.63
C THR A 71 19.11 -0.42 -1.93
N ILE A 72 17.83 -0.04 -1.88
CA ILE A 72 17.06 0.25 -3.09
C ILE A 72 17.55 1.51 -3.80
N GLU A 73 17.91 2.56 -3.07
CA GLU A 73 18.54 3.76 -3.64
C GLU A 73 19.86 3.42 -4.36
N ARG A 74 20.68 2.54 -3.76
CA ARG A 74 21.90 2.05 -4.39
C ARG A 74 21.60 1.28 -5.67
N LEU A 75 20.60 0.40 -5.68
CA LEU A 75 20.16 -0.33 -6.89
C LEU A 75 19.79 0.63 -8.02
N MET A 76 19.03 1.69 -7.71
CA MET A 76 18.67 2.70 -8.70
C MET A 76 19.90 3.45 -9.24
N ASN A 77 20.87 3.77 -8.38
CA ASN A 77 22.11 4.43 -8.79
C ASN A 77 22.97 3.58 -9.74
N ILE A 78 22.94 2.26 -9.59
CA ILE A 78 23.58 1.30 -10.50
C ILE A 78 22.66 0.86 -11.66
N ARG A 79 21.64 1.68 -11.97
CA ARG A 79 20.75 1.60 -13.15
C ARG A 79 19.74 0.45 -13.16
N PHE A 80 19.32 -0.06 -12.00
CA PHE A 80 18.17 -0.95 -11.91
C PHE A 80 16.86 -0.15 -11.99
N ASN A 81 16.57 0.37 -13.18
CA ASN A 81 15.49 1.34 -13.42
C ASN A 81 14.08 0.73 -13.54
N SER A 82 13.97 -0.60 -13.44
CA SER A 82 12.70 -1.33 -13.58
C SER A 82 12.42 -2.19 -12.33
N ILE A 83 12.91 -1.74 -11.17
CA ILE A 83 12.69 -2.44 -9.91
C ILE A 83 11.25 -2.27 -9.43
N ILE A 84 10.59 -3.39 -9.19
CA ILE A 84 9.34 -3.47 -8.44
C ILE A 84 9.72 -3.54 -6.96
N PRO A 85 9.41 -2.53 -6.14
CA PRO A 85 9.75 -2.57 -4.72
C PRO A 85 8.93 -3.62 -3.99
N MET A 86 9.55 -4.38 -3.10
CA MET A 86 8.83 -5.21 -2.12
C MET A 86 8.49 -4.40 -0.88
N ARG A 87 7.37 -4.74 -0.24
CA ARG A 87 7.06 -4.26 1.10
C ARG A 87 8.20 -4.59 2.06
N LEU A 88 8.54 -3.63 2.91
CA LEU A 88 9.52 -3.79 3.98
C LEU A 88 9.27 -5.08 4.76
N GLY A 89 10.34 -5.83 5.01
CA GLY A 89 10.30 -7.06 5.83
C GLY A 89 9.67 -8.24 5.12
N THR A 90 9.73 -8.27 3.78
CA THR A 90 9.35 -9.45 3.02
C THR A 90 10.49 -10.48 3.06
N PHE A 91 10.20 -11.66 3.60
CA PHE A 91 11.15 -12.77 3.71
C PHE A 91 10.63 -14.05 3.06
N CYS A 92 11.57 -14.83 2.55
CA CYS A 92 11.40 -16.26 2.23
C CYS A 92 12.26 -17.13 3.14
N HIS A 93 11.85 -18.37 3.32
CA HIS A 93 12.53 -19.36 4.16
C HIS A 93 13.86 -19.77 3.53
N ASP A 94 13.85 -19.97 2.22
CA ASP A 94 14.98 -20.46 1.45
C ASP A 94 14.84 -20.08 -0.04
N SER A 95 15.86 -20.45 -0.82
CA SER A 95 15.90 -20.20 -2.26
C SER A 95 14.87 -21.01 -3.05
N LEU A 96 14.48 -22.20 -2.57
CA LEU A 96 13.49 -23.05 -3.24
C LEU A 96 12.08 -22.45 -3.15
N GLU A 97 11.71 -21.92 -1.98
CA GLU A 97 10.46 -21.19 -1.77
C GLU A 97 10.39 -19.98 -2.71
N LEU A 98 11.49 -19.22 -2.82
CA LEU A 98 11.56 -18.06 -3.71
C LEU A 98 11.43 -18.45 -5.19
N ILE A 99 12.11 -19.51 -5.64
CA ILE A 99 11.98 -20.01 -7.01
C ILE A 99 10.53 -20.43 -7.29
N GLY A 100 9.87 -21.10 -6.33
CA GLY A 100 8.45 -21.47 -6.45
C GLY A 100 7.52 -20.25 -6.58
N ILE A 101 7.82 -19.15 -5.87
CA ILE A 101 7.09 -17.88 -6.02
C ILE A 101 7.35 -17.27 -7.41
N LEU A 102 8.60 -17.21 -7.85
CA LEU A 102 8.97 -16.67 -9.16
C LEU A 102 8.33 -17.45 -10.32
N GLU A 103 8.23 -18.78 -10.20
CA GLU A 103 7.57 -19.64 -11.17
C GLU A 103 6.05 -19.42 -11.19
N LYS A 104 5.42 -19.42 -10.01
CA LYS A 104 3.97 -19.27 -9.90
C LYS A 104 3.48 -17.88 -10.32
N GLU A 105 4.19 -16.84 -9.93
CA GLU A 105 3.79 -15.44 -10.13
C GLU A 105 4.53 -14.80 -11.32
N TYR A 106 5.10 -15.63 -12.21
CA TYR A 106 5.97 -15.18 -13.31
C TYR A 106 5.32 -14.08 -14.16
N ASP A 107 4.08 -14.30 -14.60
CA ASP A 107 3.38 -13.35 -15.47
C ASP A 107 3.11 -12.02 -14.75
N LEU A 108 2.66 -12.08 -13.49
CA LEU A 108 2.41 -10.89 -12.67
C LEU A 108 3.69 -10.05 -12.51
N ILE A 109 4.82 -10.70 -12.16
CA ILE A 109 6.10 -10.01 -11.98
C ILE A 109 6.58 -9.43 -13.31
N ARG A 110 6.61 -10.24 -14.38
CA ARG A 110 7.08 -9.81 -15.71
C ARG A 110 6.28 -8.62 -16.23
N GLU A 111 4.95 -8.72 -16.26
CA GLU A 111 4.09 -7.62 -16.73
C GLU A 111 4.25 -6.36 -15.87
N THR A 112 4.47 -6.52 -14.56
CA THR A 112 4.69 -5.37 -13.67
C THR A 112 6.06 -4.74 -13.95
N THR A 113 7.11 -5.52 -14.21
CA THR A 113 8.44 -4.98 -14.56
C THR A 113 8.39 -4.17 -15.87
N GLU A 114 7.58 -4.60 -16.83
CA GLU A 114 7.33 -3.86 -18.08
C GLU A 114 6.60 -2.54 -17.82
N LYS A 115 5.61 -2.53 -16.90
CA LYS A 115 4.87 -1.31 -16.52
C LYS A 115 5.72 -0.28 -15.78
N VAL A 116 6.67 -0.70 -14.94
CA VAL A 116 7.54 0.22 -14.17
C VAL A 116 8.80 0.63 -14.92
N HIS A 117 9.00 0.15 -16.14
CA HIS A 117 10.22 0.40 -16.90
C HIS A 117 10.51 1.89 -17.07
N ASN A 118 11.66 2.34 -16.55
CA ASN A 118 12.10 3.74 -16.56
C ASN A 118 11.13 4.75 -15.90
N LEU A 119 10.19 4.26 -15.09
CA LEU A 119 9.35 5.11 -14.25
C LEU A 119 10.01 5.33 -12.90
N VAL A 120 9.74 6.49 -12.34
CA VAL A 120 10.14 6.87 -10.98
C VAL A 120 8.96 7.55 -10.31
N GLU A 121 8.93 7.45 -8.99
CA GLU A 121 7.98 8.19 -8.17
C GLU A 121 8.64 9.45 -7.61
N ILE A 122 7.90 10.55 -7.63
CA ILE A 122 8.22 11.79 -6.95
C ILE A 122 7.09 12.10 -5.99
N GLU A 123 7.41 12.29 -4.71
CA GLU A 123 6.46 12.79 -3.73
C GLU A 123 6.63 14.31 -3.59
N VAL A 124 5.56 15.05 -3.85
CA VAL A 124 5.49 16.49 -3.61
C VAL A 124 4.59 16.73 -2.40
N ILE A 125 5.24 17.17 -1.32
CA ILE A 125 4.58 17.56 -0.08
C ILE A 125 4.51 19.08 -0.07
N SER A 126 3.32 19.62 0.19
CA SER A 126 3.12 21.06 0.40
C SER A 126 2.55 21.35 1.77
N THR A 127 3.05 22.40 2.42
CA THR A 127 2.56 22.89 3.72
C THR A 127 2.32 24.39 3.66
N TRP A 128 1.44 24.91 4.52
CA TRP A 128 1.26 26.36 4.63
C TRP A 128 2.55 27.03 5.11
N ALA A 129 3.00 28.07 4.41
CA ALA A 129 4.17 28.83 4.85
C ALA A 129 3.93 29.60 6.14
N ASN A 130 2.68 30.06 6.35
CA ASN A 130 2.23 30.70 7.58
C ASN A 130 0.81 30.25 7.92
N PHE A 131 0.68 29.15 8.65
CA PHE A 131 -0.63 28.59 9.01
C PHE A 131 -1.46 29.55 9.88
N SER A 132 -0.83 30.30 10.79
CA SER A 132 -1.54 31.27 11.64
C SER A 132 -2.19 32.40 10.83
N GLN A 133 -1.54 32.83 9.73
CA GLN A 133 -2.12 33.79 8.81
C GLN A 133 -3.36 33.21 8.11
N ILE A 134 -3.30 31.98 7.61
CA ILE A 134 -4.45 31.30 6.99
C ILE A 134 -5.63 31.20 7.97
N MET A 135 -5.36 30.83 9.22
CA MET A 135 -6.40 30.78 10.25
C MET A 135 -7.00 32.16 10.55
N SER A 136 -6.19 33.23 10.47
CA SER A 136 -6.67 34.61 10.61
C SER A 136 -7.53 35.05 9.43
N GLU A 137 -7.19 34.64 8.21
CA GLU A 137 -7.98 34.87 7.00
C GLU A 137 -9.34 34.15 7.07
N ILE A 138 -9.38 32.92 7.58
CA ILE A 138 -10.63 32.18 7.83
C ILE A 138 -11.45 32.86 8.93
N ALA A 139 -10.80 33.33 10.01
CA ALA A 139 -11.49 33.93 11.16
C ALA A 139 -12.26 35.22 10.83
N VAL A 140 -11.90 35.93 9.76
CA VAL A 140 -12.60 37.14 9.29
C VAL A 140 -13.65 36.84 8.22
N ASN A 141 -13.87 35.57 7.85
CA ASN A 141 -14.93 35.20 6.94
C ASN A 141 -16.31 35.63 7.50
N PRO A 142 -17.18 36.27 6.70
CA PRO A 142 -18.48 36.75 7.17
C PRO A 142 -19.33 35.69 7.90
N GLU A 143 -19.32 34.44 7.43
CA GLU A 143 -20.08 33.35 8.06
C GLU A 143 -19.54 33.01 9.46
N ILE A 144 -18.22 33.03 9.64
CA ILE A 144 -17.56 32.82 10.94
C ILE A 144 -17.87 33.98 11.89
N VAL A 145 -17.78 35.22 11.40
CA VAL A 145 -18.05 36.42 12.19
C VAL A 145 -19.52 36.44 12.64
N GLU A 146 -20.46 36.22 11.73
CA GLU A 146 -21.89 36.19 12.02
C GLU A 146 -22.23 35.08 13.03
N MET A 147 -21.65 33.89 12.85
CA MET A 147 -21.86 32.78 13.78
C MET A 147 -21.31 33.09 15.17
N LYS A 148 -20.12 33.68 15.25
CA LYS A 148 -19.50 34.10 16.52
C LYS A 148 -20.34 35.16 17.24
N GLU A 149 -20.87 36.13 16.50
CA GLU A 149 -21.76 37.17 17.06
C GLU A 149 -23.09 36.56 17.56
N LYS A 150 -23.69 35.64 16.80
CA LYS A 150 -24.91 34.92 17.23
C LYS A 150 -24.70 34.14 18.53
N SER A 151 -23.57 33.45 18.66
CA SER A 151 -23.26 32.68 19.87
C SER A 151 -22.92 33.57 21.09
N LEU A 152 -22.37 34.77 20.86
CA LEU A 152 -22.09 35.75 21.93
C LEU A 152 -23.37 36.44 22.45
N ASN A 153 -24.37 36.62 21.58
CA ASN A 153 -25.64 37.26 21.92
C ASN A 153 -26.68 36.29 22.52
N ASN A 154 -26.32 35.02 22.72
CA ASN A 154 -27.18 34.03 23.34
C ASN A 154 -27.24 34.23 24.86
N GLU A 155 -28.43 34.15 25.47
CA GLU A 155 -28.65 34.37 26.91
C GLU A 155 -27.84 33.41 27.79
N ASN A 156 -27.52 32.22 27.28
CA ASN A 156 -26.73 31.20 27.96
C ASN A 156 -25.21 31.29 27.71
N GLY A 157 -24.75 32.33 27.00
CA GLY A 157 -23.38 32.44 26.50
C GLY A 157 -23.04 31.40 25.42
N ILE A 158 -21.75 31.23 25.15
CA ILE A 158 -21.27 30.27 24.13
C ILE A 158 -21.49 28.84 24.62
N THR A 159 -22.35 28.09 23.94
CA THR A 159 -22.64 26.69 24.28
C THR A 159 -21.60 25.73 23.67
N GLN A 160 -21.55 24.47 24.14
CA GLN A 160 -20.72 23.45 23.51
C GLN A 160 -21.13 23.16 22.06
N ALA A 161 -22.43 23.22 21.76
CA ALA A 161 -22.94 23.05 20.40
C ALA A 161 -22.47 24.19 19.47
N ASP A 162 -22.45 25.42 19.97
CA ASP A 162 -21.91 26.58 19.24
C ASP A 162 -20.42 26.40 18.91
N GLN A 163 -19.63 25.94 19.88
CA GLN A 163 -18.19 25.66 19.69
C GLN A 163 -17.96 24.57 18.65
N LEU A 164 -18.74 23.48 18.71
CA LEU A 164 -18.65 22.38 17.76
C LEU A 164 -18.97 22.83 16.34
N ASN A 165 -20.08 23.55 16.17
CA ASN A 165 -20.51 24.02 14.85
C ASN A 165 -19.54 25.05 14.27
N LEU A 166 -18.99 25.96 15.11
CA LEU A 166 -17.96 26.90 14.68
C LEU A 166 -16.68 26.17 14.24
N GLY A 167 -16.25 25.17 15.02
CA GLY A 167 -15.11 24.33 14.67
C GLY A 167 -15.30 23.58 13.35
N TYR A 168 -16.50 23.03 13.13
CA TYR A 168 -16.87 22.37 11.88
C TYR A 168 -16.81 23.33 10.67
N LEU A 169 -17.33 24.55 10.82
CA LEU A 169 -17.32 25.56 9.77
C LEU A 169 -15.88 26.00 9.43
N VAL A 170 -15.03 26.24 10.44
CA VAL A 170 -13.61 26.53 10.24
C VAL A 170 -12.91 25.40 9.49
N LYS A 171 -13.13 24.15 9.91
CA LYS A 171 -12.54 22.98 9.27
C LYS A 171 -12.99 22.85 7.82
N THR A 172 -14.28 23.03 7.54
CA THR A 172 -14.83 22.99 6.18
C THR A 172 -14.18 24.02 5.26
N MET A 173 -13.96 25.25 5.74
CA MET A 173 -13.27 26.28 4.95
C MET A 173 -11.81 25.94 4.71
N LEU A 174 -11.10 25.44 5.73
CA LEU A 174 -9.71 25.03 5.61
C LEU A 174 -9.56 23.90 4.58
N ASP A 175 -10.40 22.88 4.66
CA ASP A 175 -10.41 21.75 3.73
C ASP A 175 -10.70 22.21 2.30
N GLY A 176 -11.62 23.16 2.14
CA GLY A 176 -11.90 23.80 0.85
C GLY A 176 -10.68 24.53 0.27
N LEU A 177 -9.94 25.28 1.09
CA LEU A 177 -8.69 25.93 0.68
C LEU A 177 -7.63 24.89 0.30
N GLN A 178 -7.38 23.90 1.14
CA GLN A 178 -6.41 22.83 0.88
C GLN A 178 -6.71 22.12 -0.44
N SER A 179 -7.98 21.74 -0.66
CA SER A 179 -8.44 21.11 -1.91
C SER A 179 -8.20 21.99 -3.14
N GLY A 180 -8.46 23.30 -3.03
CA GLY A 180 -8.17 24.25 -4.10
C GLY A 180 -6.68 24.32 -4.48
N TYR A 181 -5.79 24.35 -3.48
CA TYR A 181 -4.34 24.33 -3.73
C TYR A 181 -3.88 22.96 -4.25
N ALA A 182 -4.34 21.85 -3.68
CA ALA A 182 -4.00 20.50 -4.14
C ALA A 182 -4.40 20.27 -5.60
N THR A 183 -5.56 20.77 -6.01
CA THR A 183 -6.03 20.75 -7.40
C THR A 183 -5.07 21.54 -8.30
N LYS A 184 -4.76 22.79 -7.93
CA LYS A 184 -3.83 23.64 -8.69
C LYS A 184 -2.44 23.00 -8.83
N ILE A 185 -1.92 22.40 -7.76
CA ILE A 185 -0.63 21.68 -7.76
C ILE A 185 -0.70 20.53 -8.77
N THR A 186 -1.73 19.68 -8.68
CA THR A 186 -1.88 18.52 -9.57
C THR A 186 -2.03 18.92 -11.04
N GLU A 187 -2.84 19.95 -11.32
CA GLU A 187 -3.07 20.47 -12.68
C GLU A 187 -1.78 21.01 -13.32
N THR A 188 -0.90 21.63 -12.52
CA THR A 188 0.40 22.13 -12.98
C THR A 188 1.27 21.03 -13.58
N PHE A 189 1.17 19.80 -13.06
CA PHE A 189 1.94 18.64 -13.51
C PHE A 189 1.20 17.72 -14.48
N SER A 190 -0.02 18.07 -14.91
CA SER A 190 -0.92 17.19 -15.68
C SER A 190 -0.31 16.56 -16.95
N ALA A 191 0.63 17.23 -17.62
CA ALA A 191 1.33 16.71 -18.80
C ALA A 191 2.63 15.93 -18.47
N LEU A 192 3.06 15.94 -17.21
CA LEU A 192 4.37 15.44 -16.77
C LEU A 192 4.30 14.09 -16.05
N TYR A 193 3.13 13.67 -15.58
CA TYR A 193 2.93 12.38 -14.92
C TYR A 193 2.11 11.39 -15.75
N GLU A 194 2.30 10.11 -15.49
CA GLU A 194 1.51 8.99 -16.02
C GLU A 194 0.37 8.63 -15.05
N SER A 195 0.62 8.74 -13.74
CA SER A 195 -0.39 8.52 -12.70
C SER A 195 -0.07 9.34 -11.43
N THR A 196 -1.06 9.52 -10.56
CA THR A 196 -0.91 10.18 -9.27
C THR A 196 -1.65 9.44 -8.18
N LYS A 197 -1.12 9.45 -6.95
CA LYS A 197 -1.85 9.05 -5.74
C LYS A 197 -1.77 10.15 -4.70
N GLN A 198 -2.92 10.50 -4.13
CA GLN A 198 -3.00 11.37 -2.96
C GLN A 198 -2.80 10.53 -1.71
N HIS A 199 -1.89 10.93 -0.85
CA HIS A 199 -1.67 10.35 0.47
C HIS A 199 -2.47 11.12 1.52
N GLU A 200 -2.75 10.46 2.65
CA GLU A 200 -3.37 11.13 3.80
C GLU A 200 -2.49 12.26 4.32
N LEU A 201 -3.13 13.36 4.69
CA LEU A 201 -2.47 14.50 5.31
C LEU A 201 -2.22 14.19 6.78
N MET A 202 -1.01 14.48 7.27
CA MET A 202 -0.63 14.21 8.66
C MET A 202 -1.36 15.13 9.64
N ASP A 203 -1.58 16.38 9.24
CA ASP A 203 -2.22 17.42 10.03
C ASP A 203 -2.80 18.53 9.13
N ASP A 204 -3.46 19.50 9.76
CA ASP A 204 -4.08 20.66 9.11
C ASP A 204 -3.07 21.67 8.51
N GLN A 205 -1.78 21.56 8.88
CA GLN A 205 -0.74 22.42 8.30
C GLN A 205 -0.28 21.93 6.92
N MET A 206 -0.43 20.63 6.68
CA MET A 206 -0.19 20.02 5.38
C MET A 206 -1.32 20.37 4.42
N VAL A 207 -0.97 20.76 3.20
CA VAL A 207 -1.91 21.15 2.14
C VAL A 207 -2.12 20.03 1.15
N SER A 208 -1.03 19.39 0.74
CA SER A 208 -1.08 18.21 -0.13
C SER A 208 0.06 17.27 0.21
N ASN A 209 -0.19 15.98 0.04
CA ASN A 209 0.84 14.97 -0.07
C ASN A 209 0.54 14.10 -1.28
N THR A 210 1.28 14.29 -2.37
CA THR A 210 0.95 13.65 -3.65
C THR A 210 2.16 12.94 -4.22
N ALA A 211 2.01 11.64 -4.47
CA ALA A 211 2.93 10.87 -5.26
C ALA A 211 2.59 11.00 -6.75
N PHE A 212 3.59 11.31 -7.56
CA PHE A 212 3.53 11.40 -9.02
C PHE A 212 4.39 10.31 -9.63
N LEU A 213 3.79 9.46 -10.46
CA LEU A 213 4.50 8.49 -11.26
C LEU A 213 4.90 9.15 -12.58
N ILE A 214 6.20 9.31 -12.83
CA ILE A 214 6.71 10.00 -14.02
C ILE A 214 7.74 9.15 -14.74
N HIS A 215 7.89 9.36 -16.04
CA HIS A 215 9.04 8.82 -16.76
C HIS A 215 10.32 9.56 -16.32
N ARG A 216 11.41 8.82 -16.08
CA ARG A 216 12.68 9.37 -15.58
C ARG A 216 13.22 10.53 -16.42
N SER A 217 13.00 10.51 -17.74
CA SER A 217 13.42 11.60 -18.64
C SER A 217 12.69 12.92 -18.41
N LYS A 218 11.52 12.90 -17.75
CA LYS A 218 10.73 14.09 -17.41
C LYS A 218 11.17 14.74 -16.08
N LEU A 219 12.08 14.13 -15.32
CA LEU A 219 12.49 14.60 -13.99
C LEU A 219 12.90 16.08 -13.97
N GLY A 220 13.82 16.47 -14.86
CA GLY A 220 14.27 17.87 -14.93
C GLY A 220 13.21 18.86 -15.45
N LEU A 221 12.17 18.39 -16.15
CA LEU A 221 11.01 19.23 -16.50
C LEU A 221 10.07 19.39 -15.30
N PHE A 222 9.91 18.33 -14.52
CA PHE A 222 9.11 18.33 -13.31
C PHE A 222 9.68 19.27 -12.25
N GLU A 223 10.99 19.21 -11.99
CA GLU A 223 11.69 20.12 -11.06
C GLU A 223 11.46 21.58 -11.45
N LYS A 224 11.65 21.93 -12.73
CA LYS A 224 11.42 23.30 -13.22
C LYS A 224 9.96 23.74 -13.11
N ALA A 225 9.01 22.83 -13.34
CA ALA A 225 7.60 23.14 -13.19
C ALA A 225 7.24 23.40 -11.72
N LEU A 226 7.89 22.72 -10.78
CA LEU A 226 7.74 22.99 -9.35
C LEU A 226 8.33 24.35 -8.97
N ASP A 227 9.50 24.72 -9.49
CA ASP A 227 10.10 26.04 -9.25
C ASP A 227 9.15 27.17 -9.72
N VAL A 228 8.59 27.04 -10.93
CA VAL A 228 7.62 28.01 -11.48
C VAL A 228 6.34 28.07 -10.64
N LEU A 229 5.87 26.91 -10.15
CA LEU A 229 4.70 26.85 -9.27
C LEU A 229 4.96 27.58 -7.95
N ASP A 230 6.10 27.34 -7.32
CA ASP A 230 6.50 27.97 -6.07
C ASP A 230 6.58 29.49 -6.20
N GLU A 231 7.24 29.98 -7.26
CA GLU A 231 7.29 31.40 -7.60
C GLU A 231 5.87 31.99 -7.80
N SER A 232 4.99 31.28 -8.51
CA SER A 232 3.61 31.74 -8.76
C SER A 232 2.76 31.85 -7.50
N LEU A 233 3.11 31.09 -6.45
CA LEU A 233 2.41 31.06 -5.18
C LEU A 233 2.95 32.08 -4.18
N ASN A 234 4.03 32.79 -4.52
CA ASN A 234 4.59 33.92 -3.77
C ASN A 234 4.74 33.62 -2.26
N GLY A 235 5.29 32.46 -1.93
CA GLY A 235 5.56 32.06 -0.54
C GLY A 235 4.32 31.75 0.29
N LYS A 236 3.17 31.42 -0.34
CA LYS A 236 1.99 30.92 0.40
C LYS A 236 2.17 29.50 0.91
N LEU A 237 2.89 28.66 0.16
CA LEU A 237 3.18 27.28 0.49
C LEU A 237 4.69 27.06 0.58
N ASN A 238 5.11 26.09 1.38
CA ASN A 238 6.42 25.49 1.30
C ASN A 238 6.30 24.13 0.59
N PHE A 239 7.20 23.87 -0.36
CA PHE A 239 7.26 22.57 -1.04
C PHE A 239 8.45 21.74 -0.59
N LYS A 240 8.22 20.44 -0.46
CA LYS A 240 9.27 19.43 -0.31
C LYS A 240 9.15 18.45 -1.46
N PHE A 241 10.22 18.34 -2.23
CA PHE A 241 10.39 17.39 -3.32
C PHE A 241 11.17 16.18 -2.82
N VAL A 242 10.59 14.98 -2.92
CA VAL A 242 11.20 13.73 -2.48
C VAL A 242 11.28 12.75 -3.66
N GLY A 243 12.50 12.40 -4.06
CA GLY A 243 12.76 11.43 -5.11
C GLY A 243 14.02 11.76 -5.93
N PRO A 244 14.31 11.00 -6.99
CA PRO A 244 13.50 9.91 -7.55
C PRO A 244 13.44 8.68 -6.66
N LEU A 245 12.23 8.19 -6.39
CA LEU A 245 11.95 6.97 -5.65
C LEU A 245 11.59 5.82 -6.62
N PRO A 246 11.72 4.55 -6.20
CA PRO A 246 10.98 3.45 -6.79
C PRO A 246 9.48 3.73 -6.71
N CYS A 247 8.69 3.06 -7.55
CA CYS A 247 7.24 3.24 -7.65
C CYS A 247 6.48 2.63 -6.44
N TYR A 248 6.82 3.03 -5.21
CA TYR A 248 6.28 2.47 -3.97
C TYR A 248 4.77 2.61 -3.89
N SER A 249 4.24 3.80 -4.14
CA SER A 249 2.81 4.05 -4.01
C SER A 249 2.01 3.34 -5.10
N PHE A 250 2.62 2.97 -6.22
CA PHE A 250 1.91 2.42 -7.39
C PHE A 250 2.06 0.91 -7.57
N TYR A 251 3.23 0.36 -7.28
CA TYR A 251 3.60 -1.02 -7.66
C TYR A 251 4.31 -1.79 -6.55
N THR A 252 4.24 -1.36 -5.28
CA THR A 252 4.79 -2.17 -4.18
C THR A 252 4.15 -3.55 -4.17
N MET A 253 4.96 -4.60 -4.18
CA MET A 253 4.50 -5.97 -4.05
C MET A 253 4.54 -6.47 -2.60
N GLU A 254 3.56 -7.27 -2.23
CA GLU A 254 3.43 -7.91 -0.93
C GLU A 254 3.37 -9.43 -1.09
N LEU A 255 4.25 -10.13 -0.36
CA LEU A 255 4.16 -11.57 -0.21
C LEU A 255 3.15 -11.90 0.91
N THR A 256 2.04 -12.52 0.53
CA THR A 256 0.95 -12.86 1.45
C THR A 256 0.96 -14.36 1.73
N ARG A 257 0.83 -14.73 3.00
CA ARG A 257 0.67 -16.12 3.44
C ARG A 257 -0.69 -16.32 4.10
N LEU A 258 -1.53 -17.16 3.52
CA LEU A 258 -2.78 -17.61 4.11
C LEU A 258 -2.52 -18.77 5.07
N SER A 259 -3.27 -18.82 6.17
CA SER A 259 -3.22 -19.96 7.09
C SER A 259 -4.05 -21.09 6.51
N ILE A 260 -3.38 -22.20 6.25
CA ILE A 260 -3.99 -23.44 5.77
C ILE A 260 -5.06 -23.91 6.78
N GLU A 261 -4.76 -23.83 8.08
CA GLU A 261 -5.69 -24.22 9.14
C GLU A 261 -6.95 -23.35 9.15
N LYS A 262 -6.82 -22.05 8.90
CA LYS A 262 -7.98 -21.15 8.81
C LYS A 262 -8.85 -21.45 7.59
N ILE A 263 -8.24 -21.77 6.45
CA ILE A 263 -8.99 -22.15 5.24
C ILE A 263 -9.73 -23.48 5.47
N GLU A 264 -9.07 -24.48 6.07
CA GLU A 264 -9.68 -25.76 6.40
C GLU A 264 -10.82 -25.61 7.43
N SER A 265 -10.63 -24.77 8.46
CA SER A 265 -11.68 -24.46 9.43
C SER A 265 -12.85 -23.74 8.75
N ALA A 266 -12.58 -22.76 7.90
CA ALA A 266 -13.61 -22.00 7.18
C ALA A 266 -14.43 -22.90 6.24
N LYS A 267 -13.79 -23.84 5.53
CA LYS A 267 -14.46 -24.86 4.70
C LYS A 267 -15.45 -25.66 5.54
N LYS A 268 -15.01 -26.17 6.71
CA LYS A 268 -15.86 -26.93 7.63
C LYS A 268 -16.98 -26.08 8.23
N GLU A 269 -16.68 -24.84 8.60
CA GLU A 269 -17.63 -23.89 9.18
C GLU A 269 -18.73 -23.49 8.20
N LEU A 270 -18.45 -23.39 6.90
CA LEU A 270 -19.47 -23.19 5.86
C LEU A 270 -20.10 -24.49 5.36
N GLY A 271 -19.53 -25.65 5.69
CA GLY A 271 -20.03 -26.95 5.23
C GLY A 271 -19.85 -27.15 3.73
N LEU A 272 -18.74 -26.64 3.19
CA LEU A 272 -18.39 -26.77 1.77
C LEU A 272 -17.62 -28.06 1.50
N ASP A 273 -17.82 -28.59 0.29
CA ASP A 273 -17.06 -29.71 -0.23
C ASP A 273 -15.66 -29.28 -0.70
N ASP A 274 -14.84 -30.27 -1.08
CA ASP A 274 -13.50 -30.06 -1.65
C ASP A 274 -13.53 -29.31 -2.99
N PHE A 275 -14.66 -29.30 -3.70
CA PHE A 275 -14.85 -28.54 -4.93
C PHE A 275 -16.04 -27.59 -4.73
N THR A 276 -15.81 -26.30 -4.94
CA THR A 276 -16.83 -25.26 -4.79
C THR A 276 -16.61 -24.15 -5.81
N SER A 277 -17.58 -23.25 -5.95
CA SER A 277 -17.46 -22.02 -6.74
C SER A 277 -17.77 -20.81 -5.87
N GLU A 278 -17.47 -19.59 -6.34
CA GLU A 278 -17.83 -18.37 -5.60
C GLU A 278 -19.34 -18.31 -5.33
N ASN A 279 -20.17 -18.68 -6.32
CA ASN A 279 -21.62 -18.69 -6.16
C ASN A 279 -22.07 -19.71 -5.09
N SER A 280 -21.54 -20.93 -5.12
CA SER A 280 -21.89 -21.97 -4.13
C SER A 280 -21.41 -21.59 -2.72
N MET A 281 -20.23 -21.00 -2.61
CA MET A 281 -19.68 -20.47 -1.36
C MET A 281 -20.54 -19.33 -0.80
N GLN A 282 -20.91 -18.37 -1.65
CA GLN A 282 -21.79 -17.26 -1.27
C GLN A 282 -23.16 -17.75 -0.84
N GLN A 283 -23.74 -18.73 -1.55
CA GLN A 283 -25.02 -19.32 -1.18
C GLN A 283 -24.95 -20.04 0.17
N ALA A 284 -23.92 -20.85 0.41
CA ALA A 284 -23.71 -21.52 1.70
C ALA A 284 -23.56 -20.51 2.85
N TYR A 285 -22.88 -19.38 2.61
CA TYR A 285 -22.81 -18.28 3.57
C TYR A 285 -24.18 -17.66 3.83
N LEU A 286 -24.95 -17.33 2.80
CA LEU A 286 -26.28 -16.72 2.93
C LEU A 286 -27.26 -17.62 3.69
N ASP A 287 -27.25 -18.93 3.40
CA ASP A 287 -28.11 -19.90 4.06
C ASP A 287 -27.79 -20.00 5.56
N LYS A 288 -26.50 -20.04 5.92
CA LYS A 288 -26.07 -20.02 7.32
C LYS A 288 -26.31 -18.68 8.00
N ALA A 289 -26.05 -17.57 7.32
CA ALA A 289 -26.27 -16.22 7.84
C ALA A 289 -27.73 -15.99 8.18
N LYS A 290 -28.66 -16.47 7.34
CA LYS A 290 -30.11 -16.41 7.60
C LYS A 290 -30.51 -17.24 8.81
N LEU A 291 -29.93 -18.44 8.96
CA LEU A 291 -30.23 -19.32 10.09
C LEU A 291 -29.65 -18.81 11.41
N LEU A 292 -28.50 -18.13 11.37
CA LEU A 292 -27.71 -17.73 12.54
C LEU A 292 -27.76 -16.23 12.84
N HIS A 293 -28.63 -15.48 12.16
CA HIS A 293 -28.73 -14.03 12.35
C HIS A 293 -29.14 -13.69 13.79
N PRO A 294 -28.55 -12.66 14.43
CA PRO A 294 -28.92 -12.24 15.79
C PRO A 294 -30.41 -11.86 15.93
N ASP A 295 -31.01 -11.28 14.90
CA ASP A 295 -32.45 -10.94 14.93
C ASP A 295 -33.36 -12.19 14.93
N ALA A 296 -32.87 -13.31 14.41
CA ALA A 296 -33.58 -14.58 14.38
C ALA A 296 -33.22 -15.49 15.57
N ASN A 297 -32.11 -15.22 16.27
CA ASN A 297 -31.61 -16.00 17.40
C ASN A 297 -31.17 -15.10 18.56
N THR A 298 -31.87 -15.16 19.67
CA THR A 298 -31.62 -14.33 20.86
C THR A 298 -30.65 -14.94 21.87
N GLY A 299 -29.89 -15.98 21.49
CA GLY A 299 -28.88 -16.60 22.36
C GLY A 299 -27.70 -15.66 22.60
N GLU A 300 -27.09 -15.73 23.80
CA GLU A 300 -25.92 -14.91 24.18
C GLU A 300 -24.76 -15.01 23.17
N ASP A 301 -24.63 -16.16 22.48
CA ASP A 301 -23.56 -16.42 21.50
C ASP A 301 -23.94 -16.12 20.04
N ALA A 302 -25.16 -15.70 19.73
CA ALA A 302 -25.63 -15.55 18.34
C ALA A 302 -24.76 -14.60 17.51
N THR A 303 -24.35 -13.47 18.11
CA THR A 303 -23.44 -12.50 17.47
C THR A 303 -22.04 -13.07 17.25
N ILE A 304 -21.54 -13.89 18.19
CA ILE A 304 -20.23 -14.52 18.09
C ILE A 304 -20.22 -15.52 16.93
N VAL A 305 -21.23 -16.39 16.89
CA VAL A 305 -21.40 -17.40 15.83
C VAL A 305 -21.59 -16.75 14.47
N PHE A 306 -22.38 -15.67 14.38
CA PHE A 306 -22.56 -14.93 13.13
C PHE A 306 -21.24 -14.32 12.63
N ASN A 307 -20.46 -13.70 13.52
CA ASN A 307 -19.15 -13.14 13.18
C ASN A 307 -18.15 -14.22 12.73
N GLN A 308 -18.22 -15.43 13.32
CA GLN A 308 -17.41 -16.57 12.91
C GLN A 308 -17.71 -16.96 11.45
N ILE A 309 -18.98 -17.11 11.08
CA ILE A 309 -19.40 -17.44 9.71
C ILE A 309 -19.00 -16.35 8.71
N LYS A 310 -19.14 -15.07 9.09
CA LYS A 310 -18.67 -13.93 8.27
C LYS A 310 -17.17 -13.98 8.03
N LYS A 311 -16.38 -14.33 9.06
CA LYS A 311 -14.93 -14.49 8.96
C LYS A 311 -14.52 -15.70 8.13
N ALA A 312 -15.23 -16.81 8.25
CA ALA A 312 -15.03 -18.00 7.42
C ALA A 312 -15.24 -17.68 5.94
N HIS A 313 -16.35 -17.02 5.61
CA HIS A 313 -16.64 -16.58 4.25
C HIS A 313 -15.57 -15.64 3.70
N LYS A 314 -15.15 -14.63 4.47
CA LYS A 314 -14.07 -13.73 4.04
C LYS A 314 -12.75 -14.47 3.80
N THR A 315 -12.40 -15.43 4.65
CA THR A 315 -11.17 -16.23 4.50
C THR A 315 -11.17 -17.05 3.20
N LEU A 316 -12.32 -17.65 2.86
CA LEU A 316 -12.45 -18.43 1.63
C LEU A 316 -12.55 -17.54 0.39
N GLN A 317 -13.18 -16.37 0.49
CA GLN A 317 -13.15 -15.36 -0.57
C GLN A 317 -11.73 -14.91 -0.86
N ASP A 318 -10.93 -14.60 0.17
CA ASP A 318 -9.53 -14.23 0.01
C ASP A 318 -8.73 -15.33 -0.69
N PHE A 319 -9.04 -16.60 -0.45
CA PHE A 319 -8.40 -17.73 -1.14
C PHE A 319 -8.90 -17.89 -2.59
N ALA A 320 -10.19 -17.70 -2.84
CA ALA A 320 -10.75 -17.74 -4.20
C ALA A 320 -10.15 -16.64 -5.09
N ASP A 321 -9.98 -15.43 -4.53
CA ASP A 321 -9.35 -14.29 -5.20
C ASP A 321 -7.90 -14.59 -5.63
N VAL A 322 -7.19 -15.48 -4.91
CA VAL A 322 -5.85 -15.96 -5.28
C VAL A 322 -5.90 -16.90 -6.47
N LEU A 323 -6.88 -17.80 -6.49
CA LEU A 323 -7.05 -18.76 -7.58
C LEU A 323 -7.51 -18.12 -8.89
N LYS A 324 -8.16 -16.95 -8.81
CA LYS A 324 -8.67 -16.16 -9.95
C LYS A 324 -9.46 -17.05 -10.94
N PRO A 325 -10.55 -17.70 -10.51
CA PRO A 325 -11.39 -18.46 -11.42
C PRO A 325 -11.89 -17.55 -12.56
N ALA A 326 -12.02 -18.09 -13.77
CA ALA A 326 -12.43 -17.35 -14.95
C ALA A 326 -13.88 -16.83 -14.84
N SER A 327 -14.68 -17.42 -13.95
CA SER A 327 -16.02 -16.96 -13.62
C SER A 327 -16.44 -17.37 -12.21
N LYS A 328 -17.48 -16.73 -11.67
CA LYS A 328 -18.04 -17.06 -10.35
C LYS A 328 -18.69 -18.44 -10.25
N GLU A 329 -18.96 -19.07 -11.40
CA GLU A 329 -19.53 -20.43 -11.49
C GLU A 329 -18.46 -21.50 -11.62
N GLU A 330 -17.23 -21.12 -12.00
CA GLU A 330 -16.16 -22.08 -12.23
C GLU A 330 -15.75 -22.73 -10.89
N PRO A 331 -15.73 -24.07 -10.83
CA PRO A 331 -15.35 -24.77 -9.62
C PRO A 331 -13.84 -24.69 -9.40
N PHE A 332 -13.45 -24.42 -8.17
CA PHE A 332 -12.07 -24.49 -7.68
C PHE A 332 -11.96 -25.49 -6.52
N SER A 333 -10.73 -25.99 -6.32
CA SER A 333 -10.44 -26.99 -5.30
C SER A 333 -9.99 -26.37 -3.98
N LEU A 334 -10.62 -26.80 -2.89
CA LEU A 334 -10.24 -26.58 -1.50
C LEU A 334 -9.56 -27.82 -0.88
N GLN A 335 -9.03 -28.71 -1.72
CA GLN A 335 -8.19 -29.81 -1.27
C GLN A 335 -6.89 -29.29 -0.67
N ARG A 336 -6.37 -29.99 0.34
CA ARG A 336 -5.25 -29.51 1.16
C ARG A 336 -4.00 -29.22 0.33
N ASP A 337 -3.69 -30.04 -0.66
CA ASP A 337 -2.55 -29.87 -1.58
C ASP A 337 -2.69 -28.60 -2.44
N VAL A 338 -3.88 -28.31 -2.95
CA VAL A 338 -4.19 -27.08 -3.71
C VAL A 338 -4.09 -25.86 -2.79
N VAL A 339 -4.59 -25.96 -1.56
CA VAL A 339 -4.47 -24.88 -0.55
C VAL A 339 -3.01 -24.61 -0.22
N ILE A 340 -2.20 -25.64 0.06
CA ILE A 340 -0.77 -25.49 0.36
C ILE A 340 -0.05 -24.80 -0.81
N LYS A 341 -0.30 -25.22 -2.04
CA LYS A 341 0.34 -24.65 -3.24
C LYS A 341 0.01 -23.16 -3.44
N ASN A 342 -1.20 -22.75 -3.07
CA ASN A 342 -1.70 -21.40 -3.32
C ASN A 342 -1.70 -20.48 -2.08
N ALA A 343 -1.34 -21.01 -0.90
CA ALA A 343 -1.34 -20.24 0.34
C ALA A 343 -0.32 -19.09 0.36
N LEU A 344 0.75 -19.16 -0.44
CA LEU A 344 1.81 -18.15 -0.48
C LEU A 344 1.88 -17.47 -1.85
N PHE A 345 1.41 -16.22 -1.99
CA PHE A 345 1.26 -15.56 -3.29
C PHE A 345 1.68 -14.09 -3.23
N LEU A 346 1.92 -13.49 -4.40
CA LEU A 346 2.21 -12.07 -4.53
C LEU A 346 0.96 -11.28 -4.90
N LYS A 347 0.87 -10.07 -4.38
CA LYS A 347 -0.11 -9.07 -4.82
C LYS A 347 0.54 -7.69 -4.88
N ILE A 348 0.02 -6.82 -5.73
CA ILE A 348 0.37 -5.40 -5.69
C ILE A 348 -0.45 -4.76 -4.58
N LYS A 349 0.19 -3.93 -3.75
CA LYS A 349 -0.46 -3.12 -2.73
C LYS A 349 -1.32 -2.06 -3.41
N GLU A 350 -2.62 -2.06 -3.11
CA GLU A 350 -3.58 -1.07 -3.60
C GLU A 350 -3.33 0.32 -3.03
#